data_AF-A0A5P2DUL3-F1
#
_entry.id   AF-A0A5P2DUL3-F1
#
_cell.length_a   1.000
_cell.length_b   1.000
_cell.length_c   1.000
_cell.angle_alpha   90.00
_cell.angle_beta   90.00
_cell.angle_gamma   90.00
#
_symmetry.space_group_name_H-M   'P 1'
#
loop_
_entity.id
_entity.type
_entity.pdbx_description
1 polymer ?
#
loop_
_entity_poly.entity_id
_entity_poly.type
_entity_poly.pdbx_seq_one_letter_code
_entity_poly.pdbx_strand_id
1 'polypeptide(L)'
;MNEPATPRKAPPVTVAREIDTGRIVARGGDGLAHGIPERTFFLREVHAATWHRMSPTVLPADQATVAQLAVARLQAAGYRVEADAECATATTQDRYVTDGRSIANLAAAIREAASPAEVSDRLEEVTAAHDGILAALDQVLHSLAAVYDGLDGPADRHVAARMRYLAEHRLGPITADCSIPAQNSPTAPRPQPGRARHCPPDHRPHQPLPPPDGPDDPRPMFEEPMPAPRALPDDDSRDVESFATILSEELPGNWTVHHHQHQQREDQFLHAEDVWDLNEVAAALAEYTLGADAHLTCDDGTRLYVTLHPRHEEEFLAAAMAPSGVAPEAFTGVREPDGIAVPADPERAARVITADLLPRYDIALAQVRHNAMNPTQPLPAPDAQPQQVVMTWLEDGSLAAVTTARPAAEALVSEGFAWDTASSAYVLSGDDTRTQAHAVQAAGARLARLGIGTVLRAAARPAAEATLPTPPPGARTTARAR
;
A
#
# COMPACT_ATOMS: atom_id res chain seq x y z
N MET A 1 40.72 -6.93 10.75
CA MET A 1 40.13 -6.64 12.08
C MET A 1 39.60 -5.23 11.97
N ASN A 2 38.38 -5.09 11.47
CA ASN A 2 37.74 -3.78 11.32
C ASN A 2 36.96 -3.51 12.60
N GLU A 3 37.34 -2.43 13.27
CA GLU A 3 36.63 -1.85 14.39
C GLU A 3 35.17 -1.56 13.99
N PRO A 4 34.17 -1.87 14.83
CA PRO A 4 32.79 -1.52 14.53
C PRO A 4 32.67 0.01 14.49
N ALA A 5 32.23 0.53 13.34
CA ALA A 5 32.01 1.96 13.15
C ALA A 5 30.97 2.45 14.17
N THR A 6 31.42 3.30 15.09
CA THR A 6 30.57 4.06 16.02
C THR A 6 29.41 4.73 15.26
N PRO A 7 28.16 4.68 15.76
CA PRO A 7 27.03 5.33 15.09
C PRO A 7 27.33 6.81 14.85
N ARG A 8 27.26 7.22 13.58
CA ARG A 8 27.57 8.58 13.15
C ARG A 8 26.51 9.51 13.74
N LYS A 9 26.85 10.21 14.82
CA LYS A 9 25.98 11.18 15.48
C LYS A 9 25.52 12.21 14.44
N ALA A 10 24.20 12.40 14.31
CA ALA A 10 23.64 13.34 13.34
C ALA A 10 24.27 14.73 13.54
N PRO A 11 24.63 15.45 12.45
CA PRO A 11 25.21 16.79 12.57
C PRO A 11 24.23 17.73 13.29
N PRO A 12 24.72 18.67 14.12
CA PRO A 12 23.86 19.60 14.84
C PRO A 12 23.03 20.46 13.87
N VAL A 13 21.86 20.89 14.33
CA VAL A 13 21.00 21.82 13.57
C VAL A 13 21.30 23.23 14.07
N THR A 14 21.68 24.14 13.19
CA THR A 14 21.92 25.54 13.52
C THR A 14 20.72 26.39 13.15
N VAL A 15 20.22 27.25 14.03
CA VAL A 15 19.14 28.22 13.75
C VAL A 15 19.63 29.62 14.11
N ALA A 16 19.99 30.41 13.10
CA ALA A 16 20.69 31.68 13.29
C ALA A 16 20.20 32.75 12.32
N ARG A 17 20.41 34.01 12.67
CA ARG A 17 20.21 35.12 11.73
C ARG A 17 21.45 35.27 10.86
N GLU A 18 21.24 35.14 9.56
CA GLU A 18 22.30 35.35 8.58
C GLU A 18 22.69 36.84 8.54
N ILE A 19 24.00 37.10 8.67
CA ILE A 19 24.55 38.45 8.80
C ILE A 19 24.30 39.28 7.53
N ASP A 20 24.45 38.66 6.35
CA ASP A 20 24.40 39.37 5.07
C ASP A 20 22.98 39.76 4.67
N THR A 21 22.01 38.89 4.97
CA THR A 21 20.60 39.08 4.55
C THR A 21 19.69 39.52 5.68
N GLY A 22 20.16 39.43 6.93
CA GLY A 22 19.37 39.67 8.13
C GLY A 22 18.24 38.66 8.34
N ARG A 23 18.20 37.54 7.60
CA ARG A 23 17.11 36.54 7.66
C ARG A 23 17.45 35.42 8.63
N ILE A 24 16.44 34.89 9.33
CA ILE A 24 16.62 33.70 10.17
C ILE A 24 16.65 32.46 9.27
N VAL A 25 17.69 31.65 9.42
CA VAL A 25 17.92 30.43 8.64
C VAL A 25 18.15 29.23 9.56
N ALA A 26 17.75 28.04 9.11
CA ALA A 26 18.05 26.77 9.75
C ALA A 26 18.89 25.88 8.82
N ARG A 27 19.95 25.27 9.33
CA ARG A 27 20.92 24.45 8.57
C ARG A 27 21.27 23.18 9.34
N GLY A 28 21.68 22.13 8.63
CA GLY A 28 22.15 20.88 9.25
C GLY A 28 21.04 19.90 9.62
N GLY A 29 21.39 18.87 10.41
CA GLY A 29 20.52 17.73 10.69
C GLY A 29 20.46 16.70 9.56
N ASP A 30 19.40 15.91 9.56
CA ASP A 30 19.09 14.88 8.55
C ASP A 30 17.76 15.21 7.82
N GLY A 31 17.29 14.31 6.95
CA GLY A 31 16.04 14.49 6.21
C GLY A 31 14.81 14.78 7.09
N LEU A 32 14.75 14.24 8.31
CA LEU A 32 13.66 14.49 9.25
C LEU A 32 13.80 15.86 9.93
N ALA A 33 15.03 16.32 10.17
CA ALA A 33 15.28 17.66 10.72
C ALA A 33 14.70 18.72 9.80
N HIS A 34 14.88 18.57 8.49
CA HIS A 34 14.40 19.50 7.47
C HIS A 34 12.87 19.68 7.44
N GLY A 35 12.10 18.63 7.78
CA GLY A 35 10.65 18.72 7.82
C GLY A 35 10.10 19.55 9.00
N ILE A 36 10.90 19.81 10.04
CA ILE A 36 10.46 20.54 11.24
C ILE A 36 10.42 22.06 11.02
N PRO A 37 11.47 22.71 10.47
CA PRO A 37 11.41 24.09 10.00
C PRO A 37 10.29 24.32 8.98
N GLU A 38 10.08 23.40 8.03
CA GLU A 38 9.03 23.52 7.00
C GLU A 38 7.62 23.64 7.59
N ARG A 39 7.32 22.85 8.64
CA ARG A 39 6.04 22.92 9.37
C ARG A 39 5.98 24.09 10.37
N THR A 40 7.02 24.91 10.41
CA THR A 40 7.15 26.06 11.32
C THR A 40 7.47 27.32 10.53
N PHE A 41 6.88 27.46 9.34
CA PHE A 41 7.00 28.63 8.47
C PHE A 41 8.43 28.94 7.99
N PHE A 42 9.27 27.92 7.82
CA PHE A 42 10.49 28.04 7.02
C PHE A 42 10.27 27.42 5.63
N LEU A 43 10.93 27.97 4.64
CA LEU A 43 10.95 27.51 3.26
C LEU A 43 12.27 26.81 3.00
N ARG A 44 12.22 25.65 2.35
CA ARG A 44 13.40 24.89 1.94
C ARG A 44 14.13 25.61 0.81
N GLU A 45 15.45 25.64 0.88
CA GLU A 45 16.34 26.03 -0.22
C GLU A 45 17.41 24.97 -0.45
N VAL A 46 17.73 24.70 -1.72
CA VAL A 46 18.73 23.73 -2.14
C VAL A 46 19.70 24.41 -3.08
N HIS A 47 20.95 24.57 -2.66
CA HIS A 47 22.04 25.06 -3.51
C HIS A 47 23.21 24.07 -3.51
N ALA A 48 23.94 23.97 -2.39
CA ALA A 48 25.01 22.97 -2.20
C ALA A 48 24.73 21.99 -1.03
N ALA A 49 23.90 22.43 -0.08
CA ALA A 49 23.34 21.63 1.00
C ALA A 49 21.90 22.11 1.24
N THR A 50 21.04 21.24 1.79
CA THR A 50 19.68 21.63 2.15
C THR A 50 19.70 22.54 3.38
N TRP A 51 19.07 23.70 3.26
CA TRP A 51 18.84 24.62 4.36
C TRP A 51 17.47 25.27 4.24
N HIS A 52 17.09 26.04 5.25
CA HIS A 52 15.76 26.58 5.38
C HIS A 52 15.83 28.05 5.72
N ARG A 53 15.07 28.90 5.03
CA ARG A 53 14.90 30.31 5.40
C ARG A 53 13.53 30.56 5.99
N MET A 54 13.41 31.46 6.95
CA MET A 54 12.10 31.89 7.43
C MET A 54 11.26 32.48 6.29
N SER A 55 9.99 32.10 6.24
CA SER A 55 9.03 32.59 5.26
C SER A 55 8.91 34.11 5.34
N PRO A 56 8.88 34.84 4.20
CA PRO A 56 8.69 36.28 4.19
C PRO A 56 7.28 36.69 4.66
N THR A 57 6.36 35.74 4.76
CA THR A 57 5.01 35.96 5.30
C THR A 57 4.99 36.12 6.82
N VAL A 58 6.07 35.77 7.52
CA VAL A 58 6.19 35.96 8.97
C VAL A 58 6.55 37.41 9.27
N LEU A 59 5.67 38.11 9.98
CA LEU A 59 5.87 39.51 10.34
C LEU A 59 7.10 39.67 11.26
N PRO A 60 7.86 40.78 11.16
CA PRO A 60 9.05 41.01 11.98
C PRO A 60 8.85 40.82 13.48
N ALA A 61 7.68 41.19 14.01
CA ALA A 61 7.33 41.03 15.42
C ALA A 61 7.19 39.56 15.85
N ASP A 62 6.84 38.67 14.92
CA ASP A 62 6.58 37.24 15.18
C ASP A 62 7.79 36.35 14.87
N GLN A 63 8.83 36.89 14.21
CA GLN A 63 10.00 36.11 13.77
C GLN A 63 10.70 35.39 14.93
N ALA A 64 10.90 36.07 16.06
CA ALA A 64 11.53 35.46 17.23
C ALA A 64 10.67 34.30 17.78
N THR A 65 9.35 34.49 17.88
CA THR A 65 8.41 33.46 18.34
C THR A 65 8.40 32.24 17.43
N VAL A 66 8.38 32.44 16.10
CA VAL A 66 8.41 31.36 15.11
C VAL A 66 9.74 30.61 15.14
N ALA A 67 10.86 31.33 15.26
CA ALA A 67 12.18 30.72 15.39
C ALA A 67 12.32 29.90 16.68
N GLN A 68 11.88 30.44 17.81
CA GLN A 68 11.85 29.74 19.10
C GLN A 68 10.95 28.50 19.04
N LEU A 69 9.81 28.56 18.36
CA LEU A 69 8.96 27.40 18.15
C LEU A 69 9.66 26.31 17.33
N ALA A 70 10.39 26.69 16.27
CA ALA A 70 11.17 25.73 15.48
C ALA A 70 12.29 25.09 16.32
N VAL A 71 13.01 25.88 17.12
CA VAL A 71 14.04 25.39 18.05
C VAL A 71 13.44 24.43 19.10
N ALA A 72 12.32 24.79 19.73
CA ALA A 72 11.63 23.96 20.70
C ALA A 72 11.20 22.59 20.11
N ARG A 73 10.73 22.59 18.86
CA ARG A 73 10.32 21.39 18.13
C ARG A 73 11.51 20.51 17.72
N LEU A 74 12.61 21.13 17.28
CA LEU A 74 13.85 20.42 16.96
C LEU A 74 14.47 19.78 18.22
N GLN A 75 14.49 20.50 19.34
CA GLN A 75 14.93 19.98 20.63
C GLN A 75 14.03 18.83 21.11
N ALA A 76 12.70 18.96 20.96
CA ALA A 76 11.74 17.92 21.31
C ALA A 76 11.92 16.65 20.47
N ALA A 77 12.31 16.81 19.21
CA ALA A 77 12.67 15.71 18.32
C ALA A 77 14.06 15.10 18.63
N GLY A 78 14.75 15.55 19.68
CA GLY A 78 16.02 15.01 20.15
C GLY A 78 17.26 15.59 19.45
N TYR A 79 17.12 16.64 18.63
CA TYR A 79 18.27 17.27 17.99
C TYR A 79 19.07 18.14 18.94
N ARG A 80 20.39 18.10 18.76
CA ARG A 80 21.25 19.15 19.28
C ARG A 80 21.08 20.39 18.41
N VAL A 81 20.52 21.45 18.98
CA VAL A 81 20.28 22.71 18.29
C VAL A 81 21.24 23.78 18.79
N GLU A 82 21.92 24.45 17.86
CA GLU A 82 22.75 25.62 18.10
C GLU A 82 21.99 26.84 17.59
N ALA A 83 21.50 27.70 18.48
CA ALA A 83 20.64 28.82 18.11
C ALA A 83 21.17 30.16 18.58
N ASP A 84 21.01 31.20 17.77
CA ASP A 84 21.28 32.59 18.18
C ASP A 84 20.38 32.99 19.35
N ALA A 85 20.83 33.95 20.17
CA ALA A 85 20.14 34.32 21.42
C ALA A 85 18.67 34.71 21.24
N GLU A 86 18.29 35.30 20.11
CA GLU A 86 16.90 35.66 19.79
C GLU A 86 16.04 34.45 19.40
N CYS A 87 16.65 33.39 18.85
CA CYS A 87 16.00 32.15 18.42
C CYS A 87 16.01 31.08 19.51
N ALA A 88 16.95 31.18 20.46
CA ALA A 88 17.16 30.19 21.51
C ALA A 88 15.96 30.16 22.49
N THR A 89 15.57 28.96 22.86
CA THR A 89 14.60 28.72 23.93
C THR A 89 15.06 27.53 24.77
N ALA A 90 14.78 27.60 26.08
CA ALA A 90 14.99 26.50 27.01
C ALA A 90 13.77 25.57 27.09
N THR A 91 12.64 25.98 26.51
CA THR A 91 11.40 25.22 26.53
C THR A 91 11.40 24.21 25.40
N THR A 92 11.41 22.93 25.75
CA THR A 92 11.16 21.84 24.80
C THR A 92 9.64 21.64 24.69
N GLN A 93 9.12 21.43 23.47
CA GLN A 93 7.70 21.13 23.30
C GLN A 93 7.45 19.66 23.66
N ASP A 94 6.88 19.37 24.84
CA ASP A 94 6.64 18.02 25.41
C ASP A 94 5.88 17.04 24.48
N ARG A 95 5.36 17.51 23.34
CA ARG A 95 4.47 16.75 22.45
C ARG A 95 4.85 16.77 20.97
N TYR A 96 6.06 17.23 20.61
CA TYR A 96 6.48 17.28 19.22
C TYR A 96 7.37 16.09 18.82
N VAL A 97 6.79 14.88 18.86
CA VAL A 97 7.31 13.73 18.11
C VAL A 97 6.37 13.55 16.93
N THR A 98 6.88 13.77 15.71
CA THR A 98 6.10 13.52 14.50
C THR A 98 6.00 12.01 14.26
N ASP A 99 4.93 11.52 13.63
CA ASP A 99 4.80 10.09 13.32
C ASP A 99 6.00 9.59 12.49
N GLY A 100 6.52 10.42 11.57
CA GLY A 100 7.76 10.13 10.84
C GLY A 100 9.00 9.97 11.73
N ARG A 101 9.10 10.68 12.87
CA ARG A 101 10.16 10.45 13.87
C ARG A 101 9.94 9.15 14.61
N SER A 102 8.71 8.85 15.02
CA SER A 102 8.38 7.59 15.69
C SER A 102 8.77 6.40 14.82
N ILE A 103 8.44 6.45 13.52
CA ILE A 103 8.82 5.42 12.54
C ILE A 103 10.35 5.33 12.39
N ALA A 104 11.07 6.46 12.34
CA ALA A 104 12.53 6.45 12.22
C ALA A 104 13.23 5.91 13.48
N ASN A 105 12.69 6.20 14.66
CA ASN A 105 13.16 5.66 15.93
C ASN A 105 12.91 4.15 15.99
N LEU A 106 11.75 3.68 15.52
CA LEU A 106 11.46 2.25 15.38
C LEU A 106 12.45 1.57 14.43
N ALA A 107 12.74 2.19 13.28
CA ALA A 107 13.75 1.68 12.34
C ALA A 107 15.16 1.64 12.97
N ALA A 108 15.52 2.60 13.82
CA ALA A 108 16.78 2.59 14.56
C ALA A 108 16.79 1.47 15.61
N ALA A 109 15.71 1.29 16.37
CA ALA A 109 15.57 0.24 17.36
C ALA A 109 15.67 -1.16 16.72
N ILE A 110 15.09 -1.37 15.53
CA ILE A 110 15.23 -2.62 14.76
C ILE A 110 16.69 -2.87 14.37
N ARG A 111 17.45 -1.83 13.96
CA ARG A 111 18.88 -1.97 13.63
C ARG A 111 19.76 -2.26 14.84
N GLU A 112 19.38 -1.77 16.01
CA GLU A 112 20.12 -1.94 17.27
C GLU A 112 19.73 -3.22 18.04
N ALA A 113 18.68 -3.92 17.60
CA ALA A 113 18.22 -5.15 18.21
C ALA A 113 19.34 -6.20 18.27
N ALA A 114 19.61 -6.70 19.47
CA ALA A 114 20.66 -7.67 19.73
C ALA A 114 20.19 -9.12 19.52
N SER A 115 18.88 -9.33 19.34
CA SER A 115 18.30 -10.66 19.16
C SER A 115 17.13 -10.69 18.16
N PRO A 116 16.86 -11.85 17.53
CA PRO A 116 15.67 -12.04 16.70
C PRO A 116 14.35 -11.83 17.45
N ALA A 117 14.31 -12.08 18.77
CA ALA A 117 13.14 -11.82 19.60
C ALA A 117 12.85 -10.31 19.70
N GLU A 118 13.88 -9.51 19.95
CA GLU A 118 13.76 -8.05 19.97
C GLU A 118 13.33 -7.49 18.61
N VAL A 119 13.80 -8.07 17.49
CA VAL A 119 13.31 -7.69 16.16
C VAL A 119 11.83 -8.03 15.99
N SER A 120 11.40 -9.21 16.43
CA SER A 120 10.01 -9.64 16.35
C SER A 120 9.08 -8.73 17.14
N ASP A 121 9.46 -8.36 18.37
CA ASP A 121 8.68 -7.44 19.23
C ASP A 121 8.53 -6.06 18.57
N ARG A 122 9.57 -5.58 17.85
CA ARG A 122 9.51 -4.31 17.12
C ARG A 122 8.72 -4.40 15.83
N LEU A 123 8.73 -5.56 15.15
CA LEU A 123 7.92 -5.79 13.97
C LEU A 123 6.44 -5.88 14.30
N GLU A 124 6.06 -6.34 15.50
CA GLU A 124 4.67 -6.33 15.97
C GLU A 124 4.07 -4.91 15.95
N GLU A 125 4.84 -3.88 16.31
CA GLU A 125 4.42 -2.47 16.21
C GLU A 125 4.21 -2.00 14.76
N VAL A 126 4.92 -2.61 13.79
CA VAL A 126 4.76 -2.31 12.35
C VAL A 126 3.55 -3.03 11.77
N THR A 127 3.33 -4.29 12.15
CA THR A 127 2.35 -5.21 11.54
C THR A 127 1.09 -5.41 12.37
N ALA A 128 0.93 -4.74 13.52
CA ALA A 128 -0.27 -4.86 14.33
C ALA A 128 -1.52 -4.57 13.50
N ALA A 129 -2.51 -5.47 13.59
CA ALA A 129 -3.59 -5.57 12.63
C ALA A 129 -4.50 -4.34 12.54
N HIS A 130 -4.52 -3.47 13.56
CA HIS A 130 -5.45 -2.34 13.64
C HIS A 130 -4.77 -1.00 13.95
N ASP A 131 -3.74 -1.02 14.79
CA ASP A 131 -2.99 0.16 15.22
C ASP A 131 -1.51 0.14 14.77
N GLY A 132 -1.13 -0.84 13.96
CA GLY A 132 0.18 -0.92 13.36
C GLY A 132 0.38 0.11 12.26
N ILE A 133 1.63 0.44 11.96
CA ILE A 133 1.99 1.46 10.96
C ILE A 133 1.45 1.09 9.57
N LEU A 134 1.50 -0.19 9.18
CA LEU A 134 1.00 -0.63 7.88
C LEU A 134 -0.53 -0.56 7.79
N ALA A 135 -1.24 -0.89 8.87
CA ALA A 135 -2.70 -0.75 8.96
C ALA A 135 -3.14 0.72 8.91
N ALA A 136 -2.39 1.61 9.58
CA ALA A 136 -2.66 3.05 9.53
C ALA A 136 -2.41 3.63 8.12
N LEU A 137 -1.38 3.15 7.42
CA LEU A 137 -1.09 3.57 6.05
C LEU A 137 -2.14 3.07 5.05
N ASP A 138 -2.62 1.84 5.21
CA ASP A 138 -3.76 1.30 4.47
C ASP A 138 -5.00 2.20 4.63
N GLN A 139 -5.31 2.58 5.87
CA GLN A 139 -6.43 3.46 6.16
C GLN A 139 -6.29 4.84 5.50
N VAL A 140 -5.07 5.42 5.48
CA VAL A 140 -4.79 6.69 4.80
C VAL A 140 -5.05 6.58 3.29
N LEU A 141 -4.59 5.50 2.65
CA LEU A 141 -4.81 5.27 1.22
C LEU A 141 -6.29 5.11 0.89
N HIS A 142 -7.04 4.33 1.69
CA HIS A 142 -8.49 4.19 1.52
C HIS A 142 -9.24 5.51 1.74
N SER A 143 -8.83 6.31 2.74
CA SER A 143 -9.42 7.64 2.95
C SER A 143 -9.10 8.60 1.80
N LEU A 144 -7.90 8.56 1.23
CA LEU A 144 -7.57 9.34 0.04
C LEU A 144 -8.41 8.90 -1.17
N ALA A 145 -8.57 7.60 -1.39
CA ALA A 145 -9.41 7.08 -2.46
C ALA A 145 -10.85 7.61 -2.35
N ALA A 146 -11.44 7.57 -1.16
CA ALA A 146 -12.78 8.08 -0.92
C ALA A 146 -12.92 9.59 -1.17
N VAL A 147 -11.88 10.38 -0.90
CA VAL A 147 -11.85 11.81 -1.22
C VAL A 147 -11.85 12.01 -2.74
N TYR A 148 -11.01 11.29 -3.47
CA TYR A 148 -10.92 11.40 -4.93
C TYR A 148 -12.19 10.89 -5.64
N ASP A 149 -12.81 9.81 -5.15
CA ASP A 149 -14.11 9.35 -5.66
C ASP A 149 -15.20 10.43 -5.52
N GLY A 150 -15.09 11.33 -4.53
CA GLY A 150 -16.03 12.44 -4.33
C GLY A 150 -15.80 13.68 -5.21
N LEU A 151 -14.67 13.76 -5.93
CA LEU A 151 -14.34 14.90 -6.81
C LEU A 151 -14.89 14.72 -8.24
N ASP A 152 -15.27 13.49 -8.62
CA ASP A 152 -16.01 13.10 -9.83
C ASP A 152 -15.36 13.47 -11.19
N GLY A 153 -14.06 13.79 -11.20
CA GLY A 153 -13.26 13.98 -12.41
C GLY A 153 -12.67 12.68 -12.97
N PRO A 154 -12.41 12.58 -14.29
CA PRO A 154 -11.84 11.39 -14.91
C PRO A 154 -10.43 11.05 -14.36
N ALA A 155 -9.60 12.07 -14.11
CA ALA A 155 -8.30 11.90 -13.46
C ALA A 155 -8.44 11.45 -11.98
N ASP A 156 -9.47 11.94 -11.28
CA ASP A 156 -9.70 11.62 -9.86
C ASP A 156 -10.09 10.16 -9.67
N ARG A 157 -10.92 9.59 -10.55
CA ARG A 157 -11.27 8.16 -10.54
C ARG A 157 -10.04 7.26 -10.69
N HIS A 158 -9.12 7.62 -11.59
CA HIS A 158 -7.88 6.88 -11.78
C HIS A 158 -6.99 6.95 -10.53
N VAL A 159 -6.86 8.14 -9.92
CA VAL A 159 -6.10 8.30 -8.67
C VAL A 159 -6.73 7.50 -7.53
N ALA A 160 -8.05 7.50 -7.40
CA ALA A 160 -8.76 6.72 -6.40
C ALA A 160 -8.54 5.21 -6.55
N ALA A 161 -8.64 4.69 -7.79
CA ALA A 161 -8.36 3.30 -8.11
C ALA A 161 -6.91 2.92 -7.75
N ARG A 162 -5.96 3.81 -8.04
CA ARG A 162 -4.55 3.61 -7.69
C ARG A 162 -4.30 3.58 -6.19
N MET A 163 -4.94 4.47 -5.40
CA MET A 163 -4.79 4.45 -3.94
C MET A 163 -5.30 3.14 -3.33
N ARG A 164 -6.46 2.63 -3.80
CA ARG A 164 -6.99 1.31 -3.40
C ARG A 164 -6.04 0.17 -3.77
N TYR A 165 -5.49 0.19 -4.98
CA TYR A 165 -4.51 -0.81 -5.41
C TYR A 165 -3.24 -0.81 -4.56
N LEU A 166 -2.69 0.37 -4.23
CA LEU A 166 -1.52 0.45 -3.36
C LEU A 166 -1.79 -0.15 -1.97
N ALA A 167 -2.99 0.07 -1.44
CA ALA A 167 -3.43 -0.48 -0.16
C ALA A 167 -3.52 -2.02 -0.24
N GLU A 168 -4.31 -2.53 -1.18
CA GLU A 168 -4.62 -3.96 -1.28
C GLU A 168 -3.44 -4.81 -1.80
N HIS A 169 -2.76 -4.34 -2.84
CA HIS A 169 -1.83 -5.15 -3.63
C HIS A 169 -0.35 -4.85 -3.39
N ARG A 170 -0.01 -3.72 -2.73
CA ARG A 170 1.39 -3.40 -2.38
C ARG A 170 1.64 -3.45 -0.87
N LEU A 171 0.74 -2.93 -0.04
CA LEU A 171 0.90 -3.01 1.43
C LEU A 171 0.57 -4.39 1.98
N GLY A 172 -0.41 -5.10 1.40
CA GLY A 172 -0.76 -6.47 1.79
C GLY A 172 0.43 -7.45 1.77
N PRO A 173 1.16 -7.58 0.65
CA PRO A 173 2.36 -8.43 0.57
C PRO A 173 3.47 -8.03 1.55
N ILE A 174 3.73 -6.72 1.71
CA ILE A 174 4.73 -6.22 2.67
C ILE A 174 4.33 -6.63 4.10
N THR A 175 3.05 -6.51 4.44
CA THR A 175 2.52 -6.92 5.74
C THR A 175 2.71 -8.42 5.97
N ALA A 176 2.43 -9.24 4.95
CA ALA A 176 2.63 -10.68 5.01
C ALA A 176 4.10 -11.06 5.21
N ASP A 177 5.02 -10.45 4.45
CA ASP A 177 6.46 -10.70 4.54
C ASP A 177 7.03 -10.28 5.90
N CYS A 178 6.59 -9.14 6.44
CA CYS A 178 6.99 -8.68 7.76
C CYS A 178 6.39 -9.51 8.90
N SER A 179 5.27 -10.20 8.67
CA SER A 179 4.60 -11.06 9.66
C SER A 179 5.15 -12.49 9.72
N ILE A 180 6.07 -12.87 8.82
CA ILE A 180 6.70 -14.20 8.86
C ILE A 180 7.56 -14.30 10.13
N PRO A 181 7.33 -15.29 11.02
CA PRO A 181 8.09 -15.40 12.25
C PRO A 181 9.60 -15.55 11.97
N ALA A 182 10.42 -14.78 12.70
CA ALA A 182 11.87 -14.92 12.81
C ALA A 182 12.34 -16.27 13.42
N GLN A 183 11.51 -17.32 13.37
CA GLN A 183 11.80 -18.66 13.90
C GLN A 183 12.55 -19.57 12.91
N ASN A 184 12.64 -19.18 11.64
CA ASN A 184 13.37 -19.93 10.60
C ASN A 184 14.70 -19.28 10.21
N SER A 185 15.46 -18.74 11.17
CA SER A 185 16.88 -18.51 10.92
C SER A 185 17.60 -19.86 10.96
N PRO A 186 18.09 -20.41 9.84
CA PRO A 186 19.01 -21.54 9.92
C PRO A 186 20.22 -21.07 10.72
N THR A 187 20.51 -21.78 11.81
CA THR A 187 21.72 -21.60 12.59
C THR A 187 22.90 -21.53 11.63
N ALA A 188 23.61 -20.40 11.60
CA ALA A 188 24.73 -20.20 10.68
C ALA A 188 25.70 -21.39 10.78
N PRO A 189 26.03 -22.09 9.67
CA PRO A 189 27.06 -23.11 9.69
C PRO A 189 28.40 -22.44 10.02
N ARG A 190 29.09 -22.96 11.04
CA ARG A 190 30.46 -22.56 11.38
C ARG A 190 31.33 -22.48 10.12
N PRO A 191 32.15 -21.43 9.94
CA PRO A 191 33.07 -21.35 8.81
C PRO A 191 34.11 -22.47 8.91
N GLN A 192 34.06 -23.42 7.97
CA GLN A 192 35.16 -24.34 7.73
C GLN A 192 36.25 -23.59 6.95
N PRO A 193 37.51 -23.63 7.40
CA PRO A 193 38.60 -22.96 6.71
C PRO A 193 39.06 -23.78 5.50
N GLY A 194 39.18 -23.10 4.36
CA GLY A 194 40.06 -23.53 3.27
C GLY A 194 39.35 -23.93 1.98
N ARG A 195 39.13 -22.95 1.10
CA ARG A 195 39.31 -23.14 -0.34
C ARG A 195 39.52 -21.81 -1.05
N ALA A 196 40.79 -21.49 -1.27
CA ALA A 196 41.23 -20.40 -2.13
C ALA A 196 41.19 -20.84 -3.60
N ARG A 197 40.59 -20.02 -4.47
CA ARG A 197 40.88 -19.88 -5.91
C ARG A 197 40.57 -18.42 -6.30
N HIS A 198 41.56 -17.53 -6.28
CA HIS A 198 42.34 -17.06 -7.44
C HIS A 198 41.49 -16.39 -8.54
N CYS A 199 41.38 -15.06 -8.47
CA CYS A 199 41.14 -14.17 -9.63
C CYS A 199 42.46 -13.49 -10.01
N PRO A 200 42.79 -13.32 -11.31
CA PRO A 200 43.91 -12.49 -11.73
C PRO A 200 43.48 -11.00 -11.85
N PRO A 201 44.43 -10.04 -11.72
CA PRO A 201 44.12 -8.62 -11.79
C PRO A 201 44.20 -8.12 -13.24
N ASP A 202 43.32 -7.19 -13.61
CA ASP A 202 43.55 -6.35 -14.78
C ASP A 202 43.72 -4.89 -14.35
N HIS A 203 44.77 -4.28 -14.87
CA HIS A 203 45.22 -2.92 -14.61
C HIS A 203 44.98 -2.10 -15.86
N ARG A 204 44.16 -1.03 -15.81
CA ARG A 204 44.42 0.18 -16.62
C ARG A 204 44.02 1.47 -15.90
N PRO A 205 44.75 2.58 -16.13
CA PRO A 205 44.65 3.80 -15.34
C PRO A 205 43.69 4.86 -15.92
N HIS A 206 43.11 5.63 -15.01
CA HIS A 206 42.27 6.81 -15.25
C HIS A 206 43.01 7.94 -15.99
N GLN A 207 42.32 8.61 -16.93
CA GLN A 207 42.68 9.94 -17.44
C GLN A 207 41.74 11.01 -16.84
N PRO A 208 42.21 12.25 -16.55
CA PRO A 208 41.38 13.31 -15.98
C PRO A 208 40.76 14.24 -17.05
N LEU A 209 39.50 14.65 -16.85
CA LEU A 209 38.83 15.70 -17.62
C LEU A 209 39.23 17.13 -17.14
N PRO A 210 39.17 18.15 -18.02
CA PRO A 210 39.41 19.56 -17.67
C PRO A 210 38.14 20.29 -17.15
N PRO A 211 38.27 21.45 -16.49
CA PRO A 211 37.16 22.15 -15.82
C PRO A 211 36.37 23.08 -16.75
N PRO A 212 35.09 23.41 -16.42
CA PRO A 212 34.30 24.39 -17.18
C PRO A 212 34.46 25.83 -16.65
N ASP A 213 34.45 26.77 -17.60
CA ASP A 213 34.37 28.23 -17.41
C ASP A 213 32.97 28.68 -16.91
N GLY A 214 32.92 29.81 -16.18
CA GLY A 214 31.73 30.39 -15.54
C GLY A 214 30.84 31.27 -16.45
N PRO A 215 30.16 32.29 -15.90
CA PRO A 215 28.80 32.19 -15.36
C PRO A 215 27.78 33.04 -16.17
N ASP A 216 26.53 32.59 -16.24
CA ASP A 216 25.40 33.41 -16.71
C ASP A 216 24.43 33.74 -15.54
N ASP A 217 24.02 35.01 -15.53
CA ASP A 217 23.27 35.77 -14.51
C ASP A 217 21.77 35.35 -14.44
N PRO A 218 21.10 35.32 -13.27
CA PRO A 218 19.75 34.78 -13.14
C PRO A 218 18.68 35.86 -13.35
N ARG A 219 17.67 35.53 -14.17
CA ARG A 219 16.38 36.25 -14.16
C ARG A 219 15.52 35.77 -12.98
N PRO A 220 14.75 36.67 -12.33
CA PRO A 220 13.93 36.33 -11.18
C PRO A 220 12.62 35.68 -11.64
N MET A 221 12.27 34.52 -11.08
CA MET A 221 10.95 33.92 -11.24
C MET A 221 10.25 33.87 -9.89
N PHE A 222 9.05 34.42 -9.92
CA PHE A 222 8.09 34.54 -8.83
C PHE A 222 7.61 33.16 -8.35
N GLU A 223 7.18 33.16 -7.08
CA GLU A 223 6.43 32.12 -6.34
C GLU A 223 5.90 30.92 -7.17
N GLU A 224 6.49 29.74 -6.97
CA GLU A 224 5.94 28.48 -7.48
C GLU A 224 4.90 27.88 -6.51
N PRO A 225 3.66 27.62 -6.98
CA PRO A 225 2.72 26.74 -6.29
C PRO A 225 3.17 25.27 -6.47
N MET A 226 2.51 24.34 -5.78
CA MET A 226 2.71 22.86 -5.83
C MET A 226 3.37 22.37 -7.13
N PRO A 227 4.42 21.51 -7.07
CA PRO A 227 5.20 21.17 -8.25
C PRO A 227 4.28 20.64 -9.33
N ALA A 228 4.19 21.40 -10.42
CA ALA A 228 3.43 21.01 -11.58
C ALA A 228 3.99 19.67 -12.10
N PRO A 229 3.14 18.80 -12.65
CA PRO A 229 3.57 17.61 -13.35
C PRO A 229 4.68 17.96 -14.33
N ARG A 230 5.70 17.11 -14.42
CA ARG A 230 6.83 17.41 -15.29
C ARG A 230 6.36 17.30 -16.74
N ALA A 231 6.36 18.42 -17.45
CA ALA A 231 6.21 18.43 -18.90
C ALA A 231 7.47 17.78 -19.51
N LEU A 232 7.26 16.91 -20.49
CA LEU A 232 8.35 16.42 -21.32
C LEU A 232 8.79 17.53 -22.30
N PRO A 233 10.07 17.59 -22.71
CA PRO A 233 10.54 18.56 -23.69
C PRO A 233 9.80 18.41 -25.03
N ASP A 234 9.49 19.51 -25.73
CA ASP A 234 8.83 19.54 -27.05
C ASP A 234 9.61 18.80 -28.17
N ASP A 235 10.87 18.44 -27.93
CA ASP A 235 11.80 17.83 -28.90
C ASP A 235 11.95 16.30 -28.73
N ASP A 236 10.96 15.63 -28.13
CA ASP A 236 10.93 14.17 -28.10
C ASP A 236 10.54 13.67 -29.50
N SER A 237 11.52 13.57 -30.39
CA SER A 237 11.41 13.26 -31.83
C SER A 237 10.91 11.84 -32.15
N ARG A 238 10.26 11.16 -31.20
CA ARG A 238 9.72 9.80 -31.32
C ARG A 238 8.22 9.87 -31.46
N ASP A 239 7.78 9.58 -32.68
CA ASP A 239 6.37 9.61 -33.02
C ASP A 239 5.68 8.32 -32.55
N VAL A 240 4.84 8.44 -31.51
CA VAL A 240 3.99 7.35 -30.98
C VAL A 240 3.12 6.77 -32.10
N GLU A 241 2.64 7.59 -33.04
CA GLU A 241 1.85 7.14 -34.19
C GLU A 241 2.65 6.21 -35.08
N SER A 242 3.87 6.60 -35.44
CA SER A 242 4.78 5.80 -36.26
C SER A 242 5.14 4.47 -35.57
N PHE A 243 5.49 4.50 -34.28
CA PHE A 243 5.81 3.28 -33.52
C PHE A 243 4.59 2.34 -33.44
N ALA A 244 3.42 2.86 -33.08
CA ALA A 244 2.20 2.06 -32.95
C ALA A 244 1.74 1.47 -34.29
N THR A 245 1.92 2.21 -35.39
CA THR A 245 1.60 1.73 -36.74
C THR A 245 2.43 0.50 -37.10
N ILE A 246 3.75 0.57 -36.94
CA ILE A 246 4.63 -0.57 -37.25
C ILE A 246 4.37 -1.72 -36.26
N LEU A 247 4.19 -1.41 -34.97
CA LEU A 247 3.88 -2.41 -33.95
C LEU A 247 2.61 -3.20 -34.29
N SER A 248 1.59 -2.55 -34.86
CA SER A 248 0.34 -3.21 -35.26
C SER A 248 0.51 -4.26 -36.36
N GLU A 249 1.51 -4.10 -37.23
CA GLU A 249 1.85 -5.05 -38.30
C GLU A 249 2.69 -6.23 -37.77
N GLU A 250 3.46 -6.01 -36.71
CA GLU A 250 4.34 -7.01 -36.09
C GLU A 250 3.63 -7.87 -35.02
N LEU A 251 2.57 -7.36 -34.42
CA LEU A 251 1.77 -8.10 -33.44
C LEU A 251 0.96 -9.22 -34.11
N PRO A 252 0.76 -10.36 -33.43
CA PRO A 252 -0.06 -11.45 -33.97
C PRO A 252 -1.52 -11.03 -34.08
N GLY A 253 -2.14 -11.27 -35.24
CA GLY A 253 -3.53 -10.90 -35.52
C GLY A 253 -3.63 -9.69 -36.43
N ASN A 254 -4.82 -9.12 -36.56
CA ASN A 254 -5.02 -7.86 -37.29
C ASN A 254 -5.34 -6.78 -36.26
N TRP A 255 -4.52 -5.74 -36.24
CA TRP A 255 -4.63 -4.64 -35.29
C TRP A 255 -4.93 -3.33 -36.03
N THR A 256 -5.90 -2.57 -35.53
CA THR A 256 -6.17 -1.20 -35.96
C THR A 256 -5.58 -0.22 -34.96
N VAL A 257 -5.04 0.90 -35.45
CA VAL A 257 -4.39 1.92 -34.62
C VAL A 257 -5.24 3.19 -34.61
N HIS A 258 -5.45 3.73 -33.42
CA HIS A 258 -6.04 5.05 -33.19
C HIS A 258 -5.07 5.89 -32.36
N HIS A 259 -4.45 6.88 -32.99
CA HIS A 259 -3.52 7.81 -32.34
C HIS A 259 -4.26 9.04 -31.81
N HIS A 260 -3.86 9.51 -30.62
CA HIS A 260 -4.39 10.69 -29.95
C HIS A 260 -3.26 11.62 -29.55
N GLN A 261 -3.38 12.90 -29.87
CA GLN A 261 -2.49 13.95 -29.37
C GLN A 261 -3.18 14.70 -28.23
N HIS A 262 -2.43 14.99 -27.17
CA HIS A 262 -2.92 15.70 -25.99
C HIS A 262 -2.52 17.17 -26.08
N GLN A 263 -3.51 18.07 -26.07
CA GLN A 263 -3.27 19.51 -26.00
C GLN A 263 -3.12 19.97 -24.55
N GLN A 264 -3.78 19.25 -23.64
CA GLN A 264 -3.79 19.49 -22.21
C GLN A 264 -3.59 18.18 -21.47
N ARG A 265 -3.13 18.24 -20.22
CA ARG A 265 -2.90 17.06 -19.40
C ARG A 265 -4.19 16.27 -19.19
N GLU A 266 -5.32 16.96 -19.09
CA GLU A 266 -6.64 16.39 -18.89
C GLU A 266 -7.03 15.45 -20.04
N ASP A 267 -6.56 15.73 -21.26
CA ASP A 267 -6.84 14.92 -22.45
C ASP A 267 -6.28 13.50 -22.30
N GLN A 268 -5.10 13.35 -21.68
CA GLN A 268 -4.45 12.04 -21.50
C GLN A 268 -5.28 11.09 -20.62
N PHE A 269 -6.11 11.63 -19.72
CA PHE A 269 -6.97 10.82 -18.86
C PHE A 269 -8.27 10.40 -19.54
N LEU A 270 -8.72 11.11 -20.59
CA LEU A 270 -9.87 10.69 -21.39
C LEU A 270 -9.54 9.42 -22.18
N HIS A 271 -8.33 9.32 -22.69
CA HIS A 271 -7.87 8.16 -23.47
C HIS A 271 -7.37 7.03 -22.57
N ALA A 272 -6.81 7.36 -21.40
CA ALA A 272 -6.34 6.37 -20.44
C ALA A 272 -7.40 5.83 -19.47
N GLU A 273 -8.67 6.26 -19.54
CA GLU A 273 -9.74 5.80 -18.64
C GLU A 273 -9.89 4.26 -18.63
N ASP A 274 -9.74 3.66 -19.80
CA ASP A 274 -9.87 2.22 -20.02
C ASP A 274 -8.54 1.46 -19.81
N VAL A 275 -7.44 2.12 -19.46
CA VAL A 275 -6.15 1.45 -19.28
C VAL A 275 -6.21 0.53 -18.06
N TRP A 276 -6.05 -0.77 -18.32
CA TRP A 276 -6.07 -1.83 -17.31
C TRP A 276 -4.65 -2.08 -16.79
N ASP A 277 -4.05 -1.02 -16.26
CA ASP A 277 -2.77 -1.01 -15.59
C ASP A 277 -2.84 -0.11 -14.35
N LEU A 278 -2.25 -0.57 -13.25
CA LEU A 278 -2.06 0.21 -12.03
C LEU A 278 -0.57 0.30 -11.63
N ASN A 279 0.33 -0.03 -12.55
CA ASN A 279 1.77 -0.10 -12.35
C ASN A 279 2.52 1.00 -13.14
N GLU A 280 3.32 0.67 -14.14
CA GLU A 280 4.26 1.61 -14.80
C GLU A 280 3.54 2.67 -15.65
N VAL A 281 2.46 2.30 -16.35
CA VAL A 281 1.71 3.24 -17.19
C VAL A 281 0.87 4.17 -16.33
N ALA A 282 0.21 3.64 -15.30
CA ALA A 282 -0.49 4.44 -14.30
C ALA A 282 0.47 5.38 -13.53
N ALA A 283 1.71 4.95 -13.28
CA ALA A 283 2.75 5.80 -12.70
C ALA A 283 3.12 6.96 -13.63
N ALA A 284 3.36 6.66 -14.91
CA ALA A 284 3.69 7.66 -15.91
C ALA A 284 2.57 8.68 -16.09
N LEU A 285 1.33 8.24 -16.25
CA LEU A 285 0.14 9.10 -16.41
C LEU A 285 -0.09 10.02 -15.21
N ALA A 286 0.24 9.58 -14.00
CA ALA A 286 0.07 10.42 -12.82
C ALA A 286 1.19 11.47 -12.67
N GLU A 287 2.43 11.13 -13.02
CA GLU A 287 3.61 11.96 -12.74
C GLU A 287 3.97 12.92 -13.89
N TYR A 288 3.62 12.55 -15.13
CA TYR A 288 4.05 13.26 -16.35
C TYR A 288 2.86 13.72 -17.19
N THR A 289 3.07 14.81 -17.92
CA THR A 289 2.17 15.21 -19.01
C THR A 289 2.68 14.58 -20.29
N LEU A 290 1.95 13.57 -20.78
CA LEU A 290 2.31 12.81 -21.97
C LEU A 290 1.68 13.48 -23.19
N GLY A 291 2.47 13.73 -24.24
CA GLY A 291 2.00 14.47 -25.42
C GLY A 291 1.10 13.68 -26.36
N ALA A 292 1.15 12.34 -26.33
CA ALA A 292 0.36 11.49 -27.20
C ALA A 292 0.23 10.05 -26.66
N ASP A 293 -0.78 9.35 -27.15
CA ASP A 293 -0.93 7.91 -27.02
C ASP A 293 -1.53 7.26 -28.27
N ALA A 294 -1.44 5.93 -28.33
CA ALA A 294 -2.10 5.14 -29.36
C ALA A 294 -2.85 3.96 -28.75
N HIS A 295 -4.08 3.75 -29.22
CA HIS A 295 -4.89 2.59 -28.92
C HIS A 295 -4.79 1.60 -30.08
N LEU A 296 -4.32 0.40 -29.81
CA LEU A 296 -4.31 -0.71 -30.76
C LEU A 296 -5.48 -1.63 -30.45
N THR A 297 -6.33 -1.93 -31.42
CA THR A 297 -7.47 -2.84 -31.25
C THR A 297 -7.35 -4.02 -32.21
N CYS A 298 -7.32 -5.23 -31.66
CA CYS A 298 -7.35 -6.47 -32.42
C CYS A 298 -8.80 -6.80 -32.85
N ASP A 299 -8.95 -7.51 -33.97
CA ASP A 299 -10.26 -8.00 -34.46
C ASP A 299 -11.04 -8.85 -33.43
N ASP A 300 -10.35 -9.49 -32.50
CA ASP A 300 -10.98 -10.29 -31.42
C ASP A 300 -11.47 -9.44 -30.22
N GLY A 301 -11.27 -8.12 -30.29
CA GLY A 301 -11.65 -7.15 -29.26
C GLY A 301 -10.57 -6.91 -28.20
N THR A 302 -9.37 -7.50 -28.33
CA THR A 302 -8.22 -7.19 -27.47
C THR A 302 -7.74 -5.78 -27.73
N ARG A 303 -7.45 -5.01 -26.68
CA ARG A 303 -7.07 -3.60 -26.81
C ARG A 303 -5.80 -3.28 -26.04
N LEU A 304 -4.83 -2.63 -26.69
CA LEU A 304 -3.60 -2.18 -26.06
C LEU A 304 -3.49 -0.66 -26.10
N TYR A 305 -2.88 -0.11 -25.05
CA TYR A 305 -2.51 1.29 -24.93
C TYR A 305 -1.00 1.42 -25.05
N VAL A 306 -0.52 2.37 -25.85
CA VAL A 306 0.90 2.64 -26.06
C VAL A 306 1.20 4.13 -25.90
N THR A 307 2.24 4.47 -25.16
CA THR A 307 2.74 5.84 -25.01
C THR A 307 4.27 5.87 -24.81
N LEU A 308 4.87 7.05 -24.78
CA LEU A 308 6.31 7.21 -24.53
C LEU A 308 6.69 6.85 -23.10
N HIS A 309 7.90 6.31 -22.90
CA HIS A 309 8.45 6.13 -21.56
C HIS A 309 9.13 7.45 -21.08
N PRO A 310 8.62 8.15 -20.05
CA PRO A 310 9.10 9.50 -19.70
C PRO A 310 10.52 9.57 -19.14
N ARG A 311 11.06 8.44 -18.66
CA ARG A 311 12.42 8.35 -18.08
C ARG A 311 13.43 7.60 -18.95
N HIS A 312 12.99 7.01 -20.05
CA HIS A 312 13.80 6.10 -20.87
C HIS A 312 13.55 6.40 -22.36
N GLU A 313 14.49 7.11 -22.97
CA GLU A 313 14.40 7.59 -24.35
C GLU A 313 14.49 6.47 -25.42
N GLU A 314 14.81 5.25 -25.01
CA GLU A 314 14.86 4.08 -25.91
C GLU A 314 13.67 3.13 -25.69
N GLU A 315 12.70 3.52 -24.88
CA GLU A 315 11.57 2.67 -24.50
C GLU A 315 10.22 3.38 -24.71
N PHE A 316 9.19 2.55 -24.91
CA PHE A 316 7.78 2.90 -24.87
C PHE A 316 7.11 2.14 -23.73
N LEU A 317 5.96 2.61 -23.30
CA LEU A 317 5.10 1.95 -22.34
C LEU A 317 3.93 1.30 -23.08
N ALA A 318 3.65 0.04 -22.78
CA ALA A 318 2.52 -0.70 -23.31
C ALA A 318 1.68 -1.30 -22.16
N ALA A 319 0.36 -1.13 -22.23
CA ALA A 319 -0.58 -1.68 -21.26
C ALA A 319 -1.79 -2.32 -21.94
N ALA A 320 -2.40 -3.28 -21.25
CA ALA A 320 -3.73 -3.78 -21.62
C ALA A 320 -4.78 -2.69 -21.36
N MET A 321 -5.84 -2.66 -22.16
CA MET A 321 -7.05 -1.89 -21.86
C MET A 321 -8.18 -2.83 -21.46
N ALA A 322 -9.03 -2.40 -20.53
CA ALA A 322 -10.15 -3.18 -20.04
C ALA A 322 -11.10 -3.53 -21.21
N PRO A 323 -11.80 -4.68 -21.21
CA PRO A 323 -12.82 -4.94 -22.22
C PRO A 323 -14.01 -3.96 -22.08
N SER A 324 -14.46 -3.39 -23.20
CA SER A 324 -15.63 -2.51 -23.22
C SER A 324 -16.93 -3.27 -22.94
N GLY A 325 -17.91 -2.61 -22.32
CA GLY A 325 -19.26 -3.15 -22.13
C GLY A 325 -19.38 -4.22 -21.03
N VAL A 326 -18.38 -4.33 -20.17
CA VAL A 326 -18.39 -5.20 -18.98
C VAL A 326 -18.70 -4.38 -17.74
N ALA A 327 -19.57 -4.90 -16.87
CA ALA A 327 -19.94 -4.22 -15.63
C ALA A 327 -18.74 -4.15 -14.66
N PRO A 328 -18.53 -3.04 -13.92
CA PRO A 328 -17.38 -2.87 -13.02
C PRO A 328 -17.21 -4.00 -12.00
N GLU A 329 -18.31 -4.60 -11.54
CA GLU A 329 -18.30 -5.67 -10.55
C GLU A 329 -17.57 -6.92 -11.05
N ALA A 330 -17.52 -7.14 -12.36
CA ALA A 330 -16.83 -8.28 -12.95
C ALA A 330 -15.31 -8.19 -12.82
N PHE A 331 -14.76 -7.00 -12.58
CA PHE A 331 -13.34 -6.78 -12.35
C PHE A 331 -12.92 -7.03 -10.90
N THR A 332 -13.87 -7.25 -10.00
CA THR A 332 -13.60 -7.50 -8.58
C THR A 332 -12.68 -8.71 -8.37
N GLY A 333 -11.56 -8.50 -7.68
CA GLY A 333 -10.60 -9.57 -7.36
C GLY A 333 -9.80 -10.09 -8.56
N VAL A 334 -9.88 -9.42 -9.71
CA VAL A 334 -9.07 -9.77 -10.89
C VAL A 334 -7.75 -9.02 -10.82
N ARG A 335 -6.64 -9.77 -10.76
CA ARG A 335 -5.30 -9.19 -10.89
C ARG A 335 -5.14 -8.57 -12.28
N GLU A 336 -4.76 -7.31 -12.32
CA GLU A 336 -4.53 -6.58 -13.56
C GLU A 336 -3.39 -7.21 -14.36
N PRO A 337 -3.41 -7.09 -15.70
CA PRO A 337 -2.34 -7.58 -16.54
C PRO A 337 -0.97 -6.95 -16.25
N ASP A 338 -0.91 -5.78 -15.59
CA ASP A 338 0.25 -4.90 -15.35
C ASP A 338 0.98 -4.50 -16.65
N GLY A 339 1.06 -3.21 -16.95
CA GLY A 339 1.78 -2.66 -18.10
C GLY A 339 3.29 -2.90 -18.02
N ILE A 340 3.95 -2.77 -19.18
CA ILE A 340 5.38 -3.03 -19.37
C ILE A 340 6.07 -1.93 -20.16
N ALA A 341 7.33 -1.68 -19.85
CA ALA A 341 8.26 -1.03 -20.76
C ALA A 341 8.66 -1.98 -21.91
N VAL A 342 8.68 -1.45 -23.13
CA VAL A 342 9.08 -2.15 -24.36
C VAL A 342 10.13 -1.33 -25.10
N PRO A 343 11.07 -1.97 -25.81
CA PRO A 343 12.08 -1.24 -26.59
C PRO A 343 11.45 -0.46 -27.74
N ALA A 344 12.13 0.62 -28.18
CA ALA A 344 11.71 1.43 -29.33
C ALA A 344 11.77 0.72 -30.68
N ASP A 345 12.33 -0.49 -30.76
CA ASP A 345 12.31 -1.35 -31.94
C ASP A 345 10.99 -2.16 -31.99
N PRO A 346 10.08 -1.89 -32.94
CA PRO A 346 8.73 -2.49 -32.96
C PRO A 346 8.71 -4.02 -33.04
N GLU A 347 9.63 -4.64 -33.78
CA GLU A 347 9.71 -6.11 -33.89
C GLU A 347 10.10 -6.75 -32.55
N ARG A 348 11.01 -6.13 -31.80
CA ARG A 348 11.36 -6.55 -30.44
C ARG A 348 10.22 -6.27 -29.46
N ALA A 349 9.58 -5.10 -29.55
CA ALA A 349 8.45 -4.75 -28.73
C ALA A 349 7.29 -5.75 -28.90
N ALA A 350 6.93 -6.10 -30.14
CA ALA A 350 5.90 -7.08 -30.46
C ALA A 350 6.19 -8.44 -29.82
N ARG A 351 7.46 -8.90 -29.85
CA ARG A 351 7.88 -10.14 -29.18
C ARG A 351 7.71 -10.08 -27.67
N VAL A 352 8.09 -8.97 -27.02
CA VAL A 352 7.91 -8.80 -25.57
C VAL A 352 6.42 -8.78 -25.22
N ILE A 353 5.62 -8.01 -25.94
CA ILE A 353 4.17 -7.91 -25.73
C ILE A 353 3.51 -9.27 -25.89
N THR A 354 3.87 -10.02 -26.94
CA THR A 354 3.32 -11.35 -27.21
C THR A 354 3.73 -12.39 -26.18
N ALA A 355 4.97 -12.33 -25.69
CA ALA A 355 5.50 -13.31 -24.75
C ALA A 355 5.09 -13.04 -23.29
N ASP A 356 4.68 -11.81 -22.96
CA ASP A 356 4.47 -11.38 -21.58
C ASP A 356 3.12 -10.69 -21.34
N LEU A 357 2.86 -9.54 -21.99
CA LEU A 357 1.65 -8.75 -21.74
C LEU A 357 0.37 -9.47 -22.20
N LEU A 358 0.35 -10.04 -23.41
CA LEU A 358 -0.83 -10.72 -23.95
C LEU A 358 -1.24 -11.94 -23.11
N PRO A 359 -0.33 -12.85 -22.68
CA PRO A 359 -0.69 -13.95 -21.79
C PRO A 359 -1.32 -13.49 -20.46
N ARG A 360 -0.81 -12.40 -19.86
CA ARG A 360 -1.37 -11.83 -18.63
C ARG A 360 -2.74 -11.21 -18.87
N TYR A 361 -2.92 -10.53 -20.01
CA TYR A 361 -4.22 -10.06 -20.46
C TYR A 361 -5.20 -11.23 -20.55
N ASP A 362 -4.89 -12.26 -21.32
CA ASP A 362 -5.80 -13.38 -21.58
C ASP A 362 -6.30 -14.03 -20.28
N ILE A 363 -5.41 -14.21 -19.30
CA ILE A 363 -5.75 -14.73 -17.97
C ILE A 363 -6.73 -13.80 -17.25
N ALA A 364 -6.44 -12.50 -17.21
CA ALA A 364 -7.29 -11.52 -16.56
C ALA A 364 -8.67 -11.41 -17.24
N LEU A 365 -8.70 -11.40 -18.58
CA LEU A 365 -9.92 -11.36 -19.36
C LEU A 365 -10.78 -12.60 -19.17
N ALA A 366 -10.16 -13.79 -19.07
CA ALA A 366 -10.88 -15.02 -18.74
C ALA A 366 -11.54 -14.94 -17.36
N GLN A 367 -10.86 -14.37 -16.37
CA GLN A 367 -11.43 -14.17 -15.04
C GLN A 367 -12.56 -13.14 -15.03
N VAL A 368 -12.41 -12.02 -15.73
CA VAL A 368 -13.49 -11.02 -15.86
C VAL A 368 -14.72 -11.62 -16.53
N ARG A 369 -14.54 -12.38 -17.62
CA ARG A 369 -15.64 -13.11 -18.27
C ARG A 369 -16.30 -14.10 -17.32
N HIS A 370 -15.51 -14.81 -16.51
CA HIS A 370 -16.03 -15.71 -15.48
C HIS A 370 -16.88 -14.97 -14.43
N ASN A 371 -16.38 -13.86 -13.90
CA ASN A 371 -17.09 -13.04 -12.92
C ASN A 371 -18.37 -12.42 -13.51
N ALA A 372 -18.33 -11.96 -14.75
CA ALA A 372 -19.50 -11.40 -15.45
C ALA A 372 -20.60 -12.46 -15.64
N MET A 373 -20.23 -13.71 -15.90
CA MET A 373 -21.18 -14.84 -15.95
C MET A 373 -21.68 -15.27 -14.56
N ASN A 374 -20.95 -14.92 -13.48
CA ASN A 374 -21.24 -15.30 -12.10
C ASN A 374 -21.22 -14.06 -11.18
N PRO A 375 -22.13 -13.09 -11.38
CA PRO A 375 -22.07 -11.81 -10.67
C PRO A 375 -22.17 -12.02 -9.16
N THR A 376 -21.22 -11.45 -8.41
CA THR A 376 -21.23 -11.46 -6.95
C THR A 376 -22.46 -10.69 -6.47
N GLN A 377 -23.29 -11.31 -5.61
CA GLN A 377 -24.45 -10.62 -5.03
C GLN A 377 -23.97 -9.40 -4.22
N PRO A 378 -24.64 -8.23 -4.32
CA PRO A 378 -24.26 -7.06 -3.54
C PRO A 378 -24.21 -7.39 -2.06
N LEU A 379 -23.15 -6.97 -1.37
CA LEU A 379 -23.14 -6.99 0.09
C LEU A 379 -24.35 -6.20 0.60
N PRO A 380 -25.10 -6.72 1.60
CA PRO A 380 -26.23 -6.00 2.15
C PRO A 380 -25.77 -4.65 2.72
N ALA A 381 -26.62 -3.63 2.54
CA ALA A 381 -26.36 -2.26 3.01
C ALA A 381 -25.96 -2.24 4.50
N PRO A 382 -25.10 -1.30 4.93
CA PRO A 382 -24.55 -1.26 6.29
C PRO A 382 -25.60 -1.15 7.41
N ASP A 383 -26.86 -0.80 7.09
CA ASP A 383 -27.97 -0.72 8.04
C ASP A 383 -28.94 -1.93 7.99
N ALA A 384 -28.73 -2.88 7.07
CA ALA A 384 -29.46 -4.13 7.08
C ALA A 384 -28.87 -5.01 8.18
N GLN A 385 -29.62 -5.26 9.26
CA GLN A 385 -29.23 -6.26 10.27
C GLN A 385 -28.84 -7.54 9.52
N PRO A 386 -27.61 -8.05 9.70
CA PRO A 386 -27.15 -9.21 8.95
C PRO A 386 -28.14 -10.33 9.22
N GLN A 387 -28.78 -10.81 8.16
CA GLN A 387 -29.69 -11.92 8.28
C GLN A 387 -28.86 -13.11 8.74
N GLN A 388 -29.06 -13.55 9.98
CA GLN A 388 -28.27 -14.61 10.60
C GLN A 388 -29.14 -15.84 10.80
N VAL A 389 -28.62 -17.00 10.39
CA VAL A 389 -29.18 -18.30 10.73
C VAL A 389 -28.44 -18.84 11.93
N VAL A 390 -29.15 -19.03 13.03
CA VAL A 390 -28.60 -19.69 14.21
C VAL A 390 -28.83 -21.19 14.06
N MET A 391 -27.72 -21.93 14.03
CA MET A 391 -27.68 -23.39 14.01
C MET A 391 -27.28 -23.89 15.40
N THR A 392 -28.07 -24.75 16.01
CA THR A 392 -27.83 -25.26 17.36
C THR A 392 -27.76 -26.77 17.33
N TRP A 393 -26.67 -27.32 17.86
CA TRP A 393 -26.54 -28.75 18.08
C TRP A 393 -27.53 -29.18 19.16
N LEU A 394 -28.32 -30.21 18.87
CA LEU A 394 -29.24 -30.85 19.80
C LEU A 394 -28.52 -31.98 20.55
N GLU A 395 -29.08 -32.39 21.70
CA GLU A 395 -28.50 -33.43 22.55
C GLU A 395 -28.47 -34.81 21.87
N ASP A 396 -29.34 -35.04 20.90
CA ASP A 396 -29.41 -36.28 20.10
C ASP A 396 -28.40 -36.30 18.93
N GLY A 397 -27.56 -35.26 18.81
CA GLY A 397 -26.56 -35.13 17.74
C GLY A 397 -27.11 -34.57 16.42
N SER A 398 -28.40 -34.26 16.34
CA SER A 398 -28.97 -33.53 15.20
C SER A 398 -28.65 -32.03 15.29
N LEU A 399 -28.77 -31.32 14.17
CA LEU A 399 -28.54 -29.89 14.09
C LEU A 399 -29.82 -29.16 13.69
N ALA A 400 -30.30 -28.26 14.55
CA ALA A 400 -31.49 -27.45 14.30
C ALA A 400 -31.11 -26.03 13.87
N ALA A 401 -31.72 -25.55 12.78
CA ALA A 401 -31.53 -24.21 12.24
C ALA A 401 -32.88 -23.47 12.22
N VAL A 402 -32.90 -22.25 12.77
CA VAL A 402 -34.10 -21.40 12.79
C VAL A 402 -33.89 -20.21 11.86
N THR A 403 -34.86 -19.98 10.97
CA THR A 403 -34.88 -18.82 10.09
C THR A 403 -36.32 -18.48 9.70
N THR A 404 -36.60 -17.19 9.55
CA THR A 404 -37.84 -16.67 8.95
C THR A 404 -37.62 -16.21 7.51
N ALA A 405 -36.38 -16.27 7.02
CA ALA A 405 -36.01 -15.83 5.68
C ALA A 405 -36.21 -16.95 4.67
N ARG A 406 -37.04 -16.71 3.65
CA ARG A 406 -37.29 -17.67 2.57
C ARG A 406 -36.00 -18.16 1.86
N PRO A 407 -35.03 -17.29 1.50
CA PRO A 407 -33.80 -17.74 0.85
C PRO A 407 -32.95 -18.67 1.74
N ALA A 408 -32.92 -18.42 3.04
CA ALA A 408 -32.23 -19.28 4.00
C ALA A 408 -32.93 -20.64 4.15
N ALA A 409 -34.27 -20.64 4.22
CA ALA A 409 -35.07 -21.87 4.27
C ALA A 409 -34.83 -22.76 3.03
N GLU A 410 -34.85 -22.17 1.84
CA GLU A 410 -34.57 -22.89 0.58
C GLU A 410 -33.13 -23.44 0.52
N ALA A 411 -32.16 -22.70 1.07
CA ALA A 411 -30.79 -23.15 1.20
C ALA A 411 -30.63 -24.32 2.18
N LEU A 412 -31.32 -24.29 3.32
CA LEU A 412 -31.27 -25.38 4.30
C LEU A 412 -31.91 -26.66 3.73
N VAL A 413 -33.06 -26.54 3.06
CA VAL A 413 -33.76 -27.69 2.47
C VAL A 413 -32.94 -28.35 1.36
N SER A 414 -32.22 -27.58 0.53
CA SER A 414 -31.40 -28.18 -0.55
C SER A 414 -30.25 -29.02 -0.01
N GLU A 415 -29.73 -28.70 1.16
CA GLU A 415 -28.61 -29.39 1.79
C GLU A 415 -29.06 -30.48 2.78
N GLY A 416 -30.35 -30.86 2.74
CA GLY A 416 -30.87 -32.02 3.47
C GLY A 416 -31.47 -31.71 4.84
N PHE A 417 -31.66 -30.45 5.21
CA PHE A 417 -32.43 -30.11 6.40
C PHE A 417 -33.94 -30.29 6.13
N ALA A 418 -34.62 -31.00 7.01
CA ALA A 418 -36.07 -31.18 6.95
C ALA A 418 -36.77 -30.23 7.93
N TRP A 419 -37.88 -29.62 7.51
CA TRP A 419 -38.71 -28.85 8.45
C TRP A 419 -39.36 -29.80 9.46
N ASP A 420 -39.06 -29.60 10.75
CA ASP A 420 -39.74 -30.27 11.84
C ASP A 420 -40.80 -29.35 12.45
N THR A 421 -42.06 -29.79 12.34
CA THR A 421 -43.21 -29.05 12.86
C THR A 421 -43.21 -28.97 14.39
N ALA A 422 -42.60 -29.94 15.10
CA ALA A 422 -42.60 -29.97 16.56
C ALA A 422 -41.65 -28.91 17.15
N SER A 423 -40.45 -28.77 16.59
CA SER A 423 -39.45 -27.77 17.00
C SER A 423 -39.57 -26.43 16.26
N SER A 424 -40.40 -26.35 15.21
CA SER A 424 -40.49 -25.19 14.31
C SER A 424 -39.13 -24.76 13.78
N ALA A 425 -38.31 -25.74 13.39
CA ALA A 425 -36.95 -25.55 12.91
C ALA A 425 -36.64 -26.49 11.74
N TYR A 426 -35.61 -26.14 10.98
CA TYR A 426 -35.01 -27.02 9.98
C TYR A 426 -33.99 -27.92 10.68
N VAL A 427 -34.20 -29.24 10.65
CA VAL A 427 -33.39 -30.22 11.38
C VAL A 427 -32.61 -31.09 10.40
N LEU A 428 -31.32 -31.24 10.65
CA LEU A 428 -30.43 -32.15 9.94
C LEU A 428 -30.06 -33.31 10.88
N SER A 429 -30.38 -34.54 10.47
CA SER A 429 -30.09 -35.74 11.27
C SER A 429 -28.59 -35.95 11.52
N GLY A 430 -28.27 -36.47 12.70
CA GLY A 430 -26.91 -36.85 13.11
C GLY A 430 -26.54 -38.32 12.84
N ASP A 431 -27.39 -39.07 12.14
CA ASP A 431 -27.19 -40.52 11.93
C ASP A 431 -25.87 -40.88 11.22
N ASP A 432 -25.39 -40.00 10.33
CA ASP A 432 -24.08 -40.09 9.68
C ASP A 432 -23.32 -38.78 9.83
N THR A 433 -22.39 -38.74 10.78
CA THR A 433 -21.54 -37.57 11.08
C THR A 433 -20.74 -37.05 9.89
N ARG A 434 -20.35 -37.88 8.91
CA ARG A 434 -19.59 -37.40 7.72
C ARG A 434 -20.51 -36.72 6.73
N THR A 435 -21.66 -37.32 6.46
CA THR A 435 -22.71 -36.73 5.60
C THR A 435 -23.25 -35.45 6.23
N GLN A 436 -23.45 -35.45 7.55
CA GLN A 436 -23.88 -34.28 8.32
C GLN A 436 -22.84 -33.15 8.24
N ALA A 437 -21.55 -33.44 8.46
CA ALA A 437 -20.51 -32.41 8.36
C ALA A 437 -20.41 -31.80 6.96
N HIS A 438 -20.54 -32.62 5.90
CA HIS A 438 -20.57 -32.13 4.52
C HIS A 438 -21.80 -31.25 4.25
N ALA A 439 -22.99 -31.68 4.69
CA ALA A 439 -24.22 -30.91 4.55
C ALA A 439 -24.16 -29.57 5.31
N VAL A 440 -23.56 -29.54 6.51
CA VAL A 440 -23.36 -28.30 7.28
C VAL A 440 -22.40 -27.35 6.58
N GLN A 441 -21.28 -27.86 6.03
CA GLN A 441 -20.34 -27.04 5.26
C GLN A 441 -20.96 -26.50 3.97
N ALA A 442 -21.71 -27.33 3.24
CA ALA A 442 -22.40 -26.94 2.02
C ALA A 442 -23.49 -25.89 2.30
N ALA A 443 -24.27 -26.07 3.38
CA ALA A 443 -25.28 -25.12 3.82
C ALA A 443 -24.65 -23.79 4.24
N GLY A 444 -23.55 -23.82 5.01
CA GLY A 444 -22.78 -22.64 5.40
C GLY A 444 -22.27 -21.87 4.19
N ALA A 445 -21.67 -22.56 3.21
CA ALA A 445 -21.19 -21.95 1.98
C ALA A 445 -22.33 -21.36 1.11
N ARG A 446 -23.49 -22.02 1.07
CA ARG A 446 -24.65 -21.53 0.32
C ARG A 446 -25.30 -20.32 1.00
N LEU A 447 -25.41 -20.32 2.32
CA LEU A 447 -25.91 -19.17 3.10
C LEU A 447 -24.94 -17.98 3.01
N ALA A 448 -23.63 -18.22 3.08
CA ALA A 448 -22.62 -17.17 2.89
C ALA A 448 -22.71 -16.52 1.50
N ARG A 449 -22.95 -17.31 0.44
CA ARG A 449 -23.21 -16.79 -0.92
C ARG A 449 -24.46 -15.93 -1.03
N LEU A 450 -25.45 -16.14 -0.15
CA LEU A 450 -26.66 -15.34 -0.06
C LEU A 450 -26.49 -14.10 0.85
N GLY A 451 -25.28 -13.85 1.36
CA GLY A 451 -25.03 -12.77 2.33
C GLY A 451 -25.62 -13.03 3.72
N ILE A 452 -25.96 -14.29 4.03
CA ILE A 452 -26.62 -14.68 5.27
C ILE A 452 -25.56 -15.25 6.21
N GLY A 453 -25.34 -14.58 7.35
CA GLY A 453 -24.40 -15.04 8.37
C GLY A 453 -24.88 -16.33 9.03
N THR A 454 -23.96 -17.17 9.46
CA THR A 454 -24.29 -18.39 10.23
C THR A 454 -23.63 -18.33 11.60
N VAL A 455 -24.37 -18.71 12.63
CA VAL A 455 -23.86 -18.84 14.01
C VAL A 455 -24.12 -20.26 14.48
N LEU A 456 -23.05 -21.00 14.77
CA LEU A 456 -23.14 -22.37 15.29
C LEU A 456 -23.06 -22.35 16.82
N ARG A 457 -24.04 -22.94 17.49
CA ARG A 457 -24.11 -23.06 18.96
C ARG A 457 -24.05 -24.52 19.38
N ALA A 458 -23.28 -24.79 20.43
CA ALA A 458 -23.26 -26.11 21.07
C ALA A 458 -24.54 -26.32 21.91
N ALA A 459 -24.94 -27.58 22.10
CA ALA A 459 -26.02 -27.94 23.03
C ALA A 459 -25.68 -27.41 24.43
N ALA A 460 -26.65 -26.82 25.12
CA ALA A 460 -26.47 -26.37 26.50
C ALA A 460 -26.21 -27.60 27.38
N ARG A 461 -25.02 -27.70 27.97
CA ARG A 461 -24.66 -28.80 28.88
C ARG A 461 -25.55 -28.68 30.14
N PRO A 462 -26.23 -29.74 30.60
CA PRO A 462 -26.97 -29.70 31.85
C PRO A 462 -26.00 -29.38 32.99
N ALA A 463 -26.33 -28.39 33.81
CA ALA A 463 -25.62 -28.14 35.06
C ALA A 463 -25.85 -29.37 35.96
N ALA A 464 -24.85 -30.23 36.06
CA ALA A 464 -24.86 -31.28 37.08
C ALA A 464 -24.82 -30.59 38.44
N GLU A 465 -25.94 -30.66 39.18
CA GLU A 465 -25.99 -30.43 40.61
C GLU A 465 -25.03 -31.41 41.30
N ALA A 466 -23.79 -30.97 41.49
CA ALA A 466 -22.86 -31.62 42.40
C ALA A 466 -23.26 -31.23 43.83
N THR A 467 -24.22 -31.95 44.39
CA THR A 467 -24.50 -31.92 45.82
C THR A 467 -23.27 -32.44 46.56
N LEU A 468 -22.43 -31.54 47.08
CA LEU A 468 -21.33 -31.87 47.96
C LEU A 468 -21.88 -32.39 49.31
N PRO A 469 -21.39 -33.52 49.85
CA PRO A 469 -21.83 -33.99 51.16
C PRO A 469 -21.21 -33.14 52.28
N THR A 470 -22.06 -32.67 53.19
CA THR A 470 -21.68 -31.92 54.40
C THR A 470 -20.85 -32.80 55.35
N PRO A 471 -19.69 -32.34 55.86
CA PRO A 471 -18.94 -33.09 56.87
C PRO A 471 -19.55 -32.90 58.27
N PRO A 472 -19.46 -33.89 59.17
CA PRO A 472 -20.04 -33.79 60.51
C PRO A 472 -19.18 -32.91 61.44
N PRO A 473 -19.78 -32.27 62.45
CA PRO A 473 -19.03 -31.43 63.40
C PRO A 473 -18.41 -32.30 64.50
N GLY A 474 -17.09 -32.21 64.68
CA GLY A 474 -16.37 -32.99 65.67
C GLY A 474 -15.05 -32.36 66.12
N ALA A 475 -15.15 -31.52 67.16
CA ALA A 475 -14.19 -31.21 68.22
C ALA A 475 -12.68 -31.19 67.93
N ARG A 476 -12.04 -30.04 68.18
CA ARG A 476 -10.67 -30.01 68.71
C ARG A 476 -10.57 -29.17 69.97
N THR A 477 -10.52 -29.93 71.06
CA THR A 477 -9.99 -29.60 72.37
C THR A 477 -8.58 -29.01 72.27
N THR A 478 -8.32 -28.08 73.18
CA THR A 478 -7.04 -27.47 73.53
C THR A 478 -5.92 -28.49 73.81
N ALA A 479 -4.69 -28.16 73.40
CA ALA A 479 -3.50 -28.51 74.16
C ALA A 479 -2.32 -27.58 73.80
N ARG A 480 -1.62 -27.16 74.84
CA ARG A 480 -0.58 -26.15 74.96
C ARG A 480 0.80 -26.82 75.06
N ALA A 481 1.84 -26.01 74.91
CA ALA A 481 3.27 -26.21 75.21
C ALA A 481 4.10 -26.84 74.07
N ARG A 482 5.28 -26.31 73.75
CA ARG A 482 6.28 -25.72 74.65
C ARG A 482 7.02 -24.53 74.04
#